data_AF-A0A4R6S1C7-F1
#
_entry.id   AF-A0A4R6S1C7-F1
#
_cell.length_a   1.000
_cell.length_b   1.000
_cell.length_c   1.000
_cell.angle_alpha   90.00
_cell.angle_beta   90.00
_cell.angle_gamma   90.00
#
_symmetry.space_group_name_H-M   'P 1'
#
loop_
_entity.id
_entity.type
_entity.pdbx_description
1 polymer ?
#
loop_
_entity_poly.entity_id
_entity_poly.type
_entity_poly.pdbx_seq_one_letter_code
_entity_poly.pdbx_strand_id
1 'polypeptide(L)'
;MNKSSRGWADFLRSFIDAFVRASRKNSGGTGSGSRSGGTAQPRPRQDTKTRPSGKPGSRSGAPATEGAGRGPGATSRGDSANNAEVSPGQFGPGATRDLTRTEIQRLKPSYAPRADGDPDPGEIVWTWVPYEEHDGRGKDRPVLIIARIDADTTAGCYLSTKAHRGFVSIGTGPWDSQGRESFLSPERVLLVSHAGMRREGTVLSRERFAPAVAAVLREHGISA
;
A
#
# COMPACT_ATOMS: atom_id res chain seq x y z
N MET A 1 30.09 -8.24 -18.97
CA MET A 1 29.19 -7.22 -19.60
C MET A 1 27.77 -7.74 -19.63
N ASN A 2 26.84 -7.13 -18.90
CA ASN A 2 25.45 -7.59 -18.83
C ASN A 2 24.61 -6.93 -19.94
N LYS A 3 24.08 -7.73 -20.89
CA LYS A 3 23.24 -7.24 -22.01
C LYS A 3 21.83 -6.80 -21.56
N SER A 4 21.41 -7.17 -20.35
CA SER A 4 20.08 -6.89 -19.79
C SER A 4 19.87 -5.42 -19.35
N SER A 5 20.94 -4.73 -18.93
CA SER A 5 20.85 -3.37 -18.38
C SER A 5 20.62 -2.27 -19.44
N ARG A 6 21.01 -2.52 -20.70
CA ARG A 6 20.80 -1.57 -21.81
C ARG A 6 19.37 -1.59 -22.34
N GLY A 7 18.80 -2.79 -22.52
CA GLY A 7 17.43 -2.96 -23.01
C GLY A 7 16.36 -2.39 -22.06
N TRP A 8 16.63 -2.34 -20.76
CA TRP A 8 15.69 -1.80 -19.77
C TRP A 8 15.63 -0.27 -19.78
N ALA A 9 16.79 0.40 -19.87
CA ALA A 9 16.85 1.85 -19.99
C ALA A 9 16.25 2.33 -21.33
N ASP A 10 16.53 1.62 -22.42
CA ASP A 10 16.01 1.97 -23.76
C ASP A 10 14.50 1.69 -23.87
N PHE A 11 14.00 0.62 -23.26
CA PHE A 11 12.55 0.36 -23.18
C PHE A 11 11.83 1.40 -22.31
N LEU A 12 12.39 1.77 -21.15
CA LEU A 12 11.79 2.78 -20.28
C LEU A 12 11.75 4.15 -20.96
N ARG A 13 12.84 4.54 -21.65
CA ARG A 13 12.91 5.76 -22.47
C ARG A 13 11.89 5.73 -23.61
N SER A 14 11.89 4.66 -24.40
CA SER A 14 10.98 4.51 -25.54
C SER A 14 9.50 4.50 -25.13
N PHE A 15 9.17 3.90 -23.99
CA PHE A 15 7.79 3.81 -23.51
C PHE A 15 7.34 5.13 -22.85
N ILE A 16 8.21 5.80 -22.09
CA ILE A 16 7.92 7.13 -21.51
C ILE A 16 7.76 8.18 -22.62
N ASP A 17 8.64 8.19 -23.64
CA ASP A 17 8.53 9.10 -24.78
C ASP A 17 7.22 8.88 -25.57
N ALA A 18 6.85 7.61 -25.80
CA ALA A 18 5.58 7.27 -26.45
C ALA A 18 4.36 7.75 -25.63
N PHE A 19 4.40 7.60 -24.30
CA PHE A 19 3.32 8.02 -23.42
C PHE A 19 3.22 9.55 -23.26
N VAL A 20 4.34 10.26 -23.10
CA VAL A 20 4.39 11.74 -23.05
C VAL A 20 3.90 12.34 -24.37
N ARG A 21 4.23 11.72 -25.50
CA ARG A 21 3.75 12.13 -26.83
C ARG A 21 2.26 11.86 -27.01
N ALA A 22 1.74 10.76 -26.45
CA ALA A 22 0.31 10.44 -26.46
C ALA A 22 -0.51 11.41 -25.58
N SER A 23 0.03 11.84 -24.42
CA SER A 23 -0.67 12.81 -23.54
C SER A 23 -0.73 14.23 -24.09
N ARG A 24 0.26 14.70 -24.89
CA ARG A 24 0.19 16.00 -25.57
C ARG A 24 -0.86 16.04 -26.69
N LYS A 25 -1.22 14.89 -27.24
CA LYS A 25 -2.22 14.79 -28.32
C LYS A 25 -3.67 14.84 -27.82
N ASN A 26 -3.89 14.67 -26.51
CA ASN A 26 -5.22 14.65 -25.90
C ASN A 26 -5.62 16.00 -25.25
N SER A 27 -4.80 17.05 -25.43
CA SER A 27 -5.09 18.42 -24.99
C SER A 27 -5.39 19.30 -26.22
N GLY A 28 -6.47 18.95 -26.93
CA GLY A 28 -6.90 19.66 -28.13
C GLY A 28 -8.35 19.38 -28.48
N GLY A 29 -9.27 20.18 -27.92
CA GLY A 29 -10.50 20.56 -28.62
C GLY A 29 -11.82 19.94 -28.18
N THR A 30 -12.81 20.84 -28.11
CA THR A 30 -14.29 20.69 -28.15
C THR A 30 -14.98 20.61 -26.78
N GLY A 31 -15.88 21.53 -26.39
CA GLY A 31 -16.62 22.54 -27.13
C GLY A 31 -18.03 22.07 -27.47
N SER A 32 -18.98 22.42 -26.58
CA SER A 32 -20.43 22.56 -26.80
C SER A 32 -21.26 21.34 -27.25
N GLY A 33 -22.35 21.06 -26.51
CA GLY A 33 -23.42 20.17 -26.96
C GLY A 33 -24.45 19.87 -25.87
N SER A 34 -25.45 20.75 -25.74
CA SER A 34 -26.61 20.65 -24.84
C SER A 34 -27.76 19.82 -25.43
N ARG A 35 -28.70 19.42 -24.55
CA ARG A 35 -30.09 18.92 -24.76
C ARG A 35 -30.22 17.41 -25.01
N SER A 36 -31.26 16.69 -24.58
CA SER A 36 -32.39 16.86 -23.64
C SER A 36 -33.28 15.61 -23.81
N GLY A 37 -33.91 15.11 -22.74
CA GLY A 37 -35.26 14.53 -22.84
C GLY A 37 -35.47 13.05 -22.50
N GLY A 38 -36.49 12.81 -21.67
CA GLY A 38 -37.38 11.64 -21.70
C GLY A 38 -37.02 10.50 -20.74
N THR A 39 -37.63 10.37 -19.55
CA THR A 39 -38.97 9.82 -19.21
C THR A 39 -38.99 8.34 -18.82
N ALA A 40 -39.68 8.11 -17.69
CA ALA A 40 -40.48 6.94 -17.32
C ALA A 40 -39.81 5.70 -16.68
N GLN A 41 -40.11 5.59 -15.38
CA GLN A 41 -40.20 4.39 -14.55
C GLN A 41 -41.32 3.45 -15.08
N PRO A 42 -41.31 2.15 -14.74
CA PRO A 42 -42.23 1.71 -13.68
C PRO A 42 -41.73 0.56 -12.77
N ARG A 43 -42.31 0.49 -11.57
CA ARG A 43 -42.33 -0.65 -10.62
C ARG A 43 -43.39 -1.70 -11.02
N PRO A 44 -43.33 -2.92 -10.46
CA PRO A 44 -44.36 -3.36 -9.47
C PRO A 44 -43.73 -4.08 -8.24
N ARG A 45 -44.17 -3.81 -6.99
CA ARG A 45 -45.15 -4.54 -6.12
C ARG A 45 -44.74 -5.99 -5.79
N GLN A 46 -44.26 -6.28 -4.57
CA GLN A 46 -44.98 -6.66 -3.31
C GLN A 46 -45.71 -8.00 -3.36
N ASP A 47 -45.25 -8.96 -2.54
CA ASP A 47 -46.04 -10.00 -1.83
C ASP A 47 -45.15 -10.62 -0.72
N THR A 48 -45.37 -10.35 0.57
CA THR A 48 -46.30 -10.95 1.56
C THR A 48 -45.87 -12.32 2.16
N LYS A 49 -45.74 -12.33 3.51
CA LYS A 49 -46.03 -13.43 4.48
C LYS A 49 -45.16 -14.70 4.39
N THR A 50 -44.57 -15.27 5.45
CA THR A 50 -45.19 -15.74 6.71
C THR A 50 -44.09 -16.29 7.65
N ARG A 51 -44.19 -16.03 8.96
CA ARG A 51 -43.46 -16.70 10.07
C ARG A 51 -44.39 -17.80 10.63
N PRO A 52 -43.88 -18.95 11.15
CA PRO A 52 -43.78 -19.15 12.60
C PRO A 52 -42.51 -19.93 13.02
N SER A 53 -41.83 -19.60 14.11
CA SER A 53 -42.06 -20.02 15.52
C SER A 53 -41.81 -21.52 15.79
N GLY A 54 -40.77 -21.83 16.58
CA GLY A 54 -40.55 -23.16 17.15
C GLY A 54 -39.33 -23.25 18.08
N LYS A 55 -39.51 -22.88 19.35
CA LYS A 55 -38.75 -23.38 20.52
C LYS A 55 -39.70 -24.34 21.26
N PRO A 56 -39.21 -25.41 21.91
CA PRO A 56 -38.92 -25.36 23.37
C PRO A 56 -37.62 -26.12 23.72
N GLY A 57 -36.84 -25.73 24.74
CA GLY A 57 -36.98 -26.09 26.17
C GLY A 57 -36.22 -27.41 26.44
N SER A 58 -35.50 -27.69 27.53
CA SER A 58 -35.16 -27.03 28.80
C SER A 58 -34.32 -28.04 29.61
N ARG A 59 -33.58 -27.57 30.65
CA ARG A 59 -33.09 -28.34 31.83
C ARG A 59 -31.90 -29.29 31.57
N SER A 60 -31.00 -29.58 32.49
CA SER A 60 -30.60 -29.13 33.85
C SER A 60 -29.34 -29.95 34.20
N GLY A 61 -28.48 -29.47 35.10
CA GLY A 61 -27.60 -30.37 35.85
C GLY A 61 -26.19 -29.86 36.12
N ALA A 62 -26.01 -29.16 37.24
CA ALA A 62 -24.76 -29.20 38.01
C ALA A 62 -24.73 -30.51 38.84
N PRO A 63 -23.56 -30.94 39.31
CA PRO A 63 -23.19 -30.56 40.67
C PRO A 63 -21.70 -30.18 40.84
N ALA A 64 -21.45 -29.54 41.98
CA ALA A 64 -20.14 -29.10 42.47
C ALA A 64 -19.31 -30.24 43.08
N THR A 65 -18.00 -30.06 43.15
CA THR A 65 -17.15 -30.50 44.27
C THR A 65 -15.85 -29.68 44.31
N GLU A 66 -15.42 -29.40 45.53
CA GLU A 66 -14.40 -28.46 45.97
C GLU A 66 -12.96 -28.97 45.79
N GLY A 67 -11.97 -28.06 45.80
CA GLY A 67 -10.58 -28.45 46.01
C GLY A 67 -9.50 -27.38 45.80
N ALA A 68 -9.19 -26.67 46.90
CA ALA A 68 -7.85 -26.16 47.28
C ALA A 68 -7.26 -24.88 46.62
N GLY A 69 -6.81 -23.96 47.49
CA GLY A 69 -5.65 -23.09 47.23
C GLY A 69 -5.84 -21.58 47.43
N ARG A 70 -6.02 -21.10 48.67
CA ARG A 70 -5.76 -19.69 49.03
C ARG A 70 -4.27 -19.52 49.32
N GLY A 71 -3.56 -18.80 48.46
CA GLY A 71 -2.26 -18.18 48.74
C GLY A 71 -2.36 -16.66 48.53
N PRO A 72 -1.75 -15.82 49.39
CA PRO A 72 -1.89 -14.37 49.32
C PRO A 72 -1.06 -13.81 48.16
N GLY A 73 -1.60 -12.75 47.56
CA GLY A 73 -1.08 -12.16 46.34
C GLY A 73 0.29 -11.51 46.46
N ALA A 74 1.05 -11.67 45.39
CA ALA A 74 1.74 -10.56 44.76
C ALA A 74 1.24 -10.54 43.30
N THR A 75 0.18 -9.79 43.08
CA THR A 75 -0.27 -9.46 41.73
C THR A 75 0.80 -8.58 41.08
N SER A 76 1.58 -9.13 40.16
CA SER A 76 2.18 -8.34 39.07
C SER A 76 1.06 -7.92 38.11
N ARG A 77 0.09 -7.16 38.64
CA ARG A 77 -0.90 -6.38 37.89
C ARG A 77 -0.28 -5.01 37.74
N GLY A 78 0.53 -4.83 36.70
CA GLY A 78 1.19 -3.55 36.50
C GLY A 78 2.21 -3.44 35.38
N ASP A 79 2.21 -4.31 34.37
CA ASP A 79 3.07 -4.13 33.18
C ASP A 79 2.39 -4.55 31.87
N SER A 80 1.05 -4.59 31.84
CA SER A 80 0.28 -5.03 30.66
C SER A 80 -0.38 -3.89 29.88
N ALA A 81 0.04 -2.65 30.12
CA ALA A 81 -0.42 -1.48 29.39
C ALA A 81 0.76 -0.53 29.22
N ASN A 82 1.62 -0.79 28.22
CA ASN A 82 2.46 0.20 27.51
C ASN A 82 3.55 -0.38 26.60
N ASN A 83 3.66 -1.70 26.42
CA ASN A 83 4.49 -2.22 25.33
C ASN A 83 3.67 -2.25 24.04
N ALA A 84 3.33 -1.06 23.52
CA ALA A 84 2.96 -0.93 22.12
C ALA A 84 4.21 -1.36 21.35
N GLU A 85 4.20 -2.59 20.86
CA GLU A 85 5.30 -3.19 20.11
C GLU A 85 5.69 -2.21 19.00
N VAL A 86 6.86 -1.57 19.17
CA VAL A 86 7.34 -0.52 18.27
C VAL A 86 7.43 -1.14 16.87
N SER A 87 6.73 -0.55 15.90
CA SER A 87 6.73 -1.09 14.55
C SER A 87 8.14 -1.03 13.98
N PRO A 88 8.61 -2.08 13.26
CA PRO A 88 9.78 -1.95 12.41
C PRO A 88 9.68 -0.69 11.56
N GLY A 89 10.80 0.03 11.45
CA GLY A 89 10.87 1.26 10.68
C GLY A 89 10.32 2.50 11.38
N GLN A 90 9.82 2.40 12.62
CA GLN A 90 9.32 3.56 13.35
C GLN A 90 10.44 4.45 13.91
N PHE A 91 11.47 3.85 14.49
CA PHE A 91 12.58 4.57 15.12
C PHE A 91 13.93 3.86 14.87
N GLY A 92 15.01 4.55 15.23
CA GLY A 92 16.37 4.00 15.19
C GLY A 92 17.00 3.98 13.78
N PRO A 93 18.11 3.26 13.60
CA PRO A 93 18.87 3.25 12.35
C PRO A 93 18.09 2.72 11.13
N GLY A 94 17.09 1.87 11.36
CA GLY A 94 16.21 1.33 10.32
C GLY A 94 14.95 2.15 10.06
N ALA A 95 14.82 3.35 10.66
CA ALA A 95 13.62 4.16 10.53
C ALA A 95 13.33 4.53 9.08
N THR A 96 12.07 4.34 8.66
CA THR A 96 11.59 4.81 7.38
C THR A 96 11.44 6.32 7.43
N ARG A 97 11.96 7.02 6.42
CA ARG A 97 11.90 8.48 6.31
C ARG A 97 11.68 8.91 4.88
N ASP A 98 11.23 10.14 4.68
CA ASP A 98 11.22 10.73 3.34
C ASP A 98 12.66 10.93 2.82
N LEU A 99 12.84 10.67 1.53
CA LEU A 99 14.02 11.06 0.79
C LEU A 99 13.95 12.55 0.47
N THR A 100 15.10 13.20 0.57
CA THR A 100 15.28 14.57 0.10
C THR A 100 15.22 14.62 -1.42
N ARG A 101 14.87 15.78 -1.98
CA ARG A 101 14.85 15.99 -3.44
C ARG A 101 16.16 15.57 -4.12
N THR A 102 17.30 15.86 -3.49
CA THR A 102 18.62 15.50 -4.03
C THR A 102 18.88 13.99 -4.01
N GLU A 103 18.39 13.27 -3.00
CA GLU A 103 18.44 11.80 -2.98
C GLU A 103 17.54 11.22 -4.07
N ILE A 104 16.32 11.75 -4.22
CA ILE A 104 15.36 11.29 -5.25
C ILE A 104 15.93 11.44 -6.65
N GLN A 105 16.60 12.57 -6.94
CA GLN A 105 17.26 12.81 -8.25
C GLN A 105 18.36 11.81 -8.62
N ARG A 106 18.93 11.09 -7.64
CA ARG A 106 19.98 10.10 -7.86
C ARG A 106 19.44 8.68 -8.00
N LEU A 107 18.15 8.47 -7.76
CA LEU A 107 17.54 7.16 -7.84
C LEU A 107 17.67 6.60 -9.24
N LYS A 108 17.97 5.30 -9.30
CA LYS A 108 17.91 4.50 -10.51
C LYS A 108 16.82 3.47 -10.30
N PRO A 109 15.56 3.78 -10.67
CA PRO A 109 14.51 2.79 -10.60
C PRO A 109 14.91 1.52 -11.36
N SER A 110 14.35 0.39 -10.97
CA SER A 110 14.56 -0.88 -11.67
C SER A 110 13.40 -1.81 -11.36
N TYR A 111 13.26 -2.89 -12.13
CA TYR A 111 12.33 -3.96 -11.78
C TYR A 111 13.13 -5.26 -11.70
N ALA A 112 13.38 -5.70 -10.47
CA ALA A 112 14.20 -6.84 -10.13
C ALA A 112 13.70 -7.50 -8.82
N PRO A 113 12.42 -7.92 -8.74
CA PRO A 113 11.89 -8.57 -7.54
C PRO A 113 12.58 -9.93 -7.30
N ARG A 114 12.83 -10.29 -6.04
CA ARG A 114 13.41 -11.58 -5.65
C ARG A 114 12.84 -12.01 -4.30
N ALA A 115 12.42 -13.27 -4.23
CA ALA A 115 11.92 -13.87 -2.99
C ALA A 115 13.08 -14.27 -2.05
N ASP A 116 13.94 -13.32 -1.68
CA ASP A 116 15.06 -13.50 -0.73
C ASP A 116 14.77 -12.91 0.67
N GLY A 117 13.68 -12.16 0.80
CA GLY A 117 13.28 -11.53 2.05
C GLY A 117 13.88 -10.15 2.25
N ASP A 118 14.57 -9.60 1.26
CA ASP A 118 14.96 -8.19 1.19
C ASP A 118 13.89 -7.36 0.47
N PRO A 119 13.76 -6.05 0.75
CA PRO A 119 12.95 -5.20 -0.09
C PRO A 119 13.63 -5.09 -1.47
N ASP A 120 12.94 -5.52 -2.53
CA ASP A 120 13.46 -5.44 -3.89
C ASP A 120 12.58 -4.61 -4.83
N PRO A 121 13.17 -3.89 -5.81
CA PRO A 121 12.40 -3.11 -6.77
C PRO A 121 11.39 -3.95 -7.56
N GLY A 122 10.11 -3.59 -7.46
CA GLY A 122 8.99 -4.36 -7.98
C GLY A 122 8.16 -5.06 -6.90
N GLU A 123 8.62 -5.05 -5.65
CA GLU A 123 7.91 -5.64 -4.52
C GLU A 123 7.16 -4.59 -3.71
N ILE A 124 6.04 -5.02 -3.11
CA ILE A 124 5.27 -4.27 -2.15
C ILE A 124 5.57 -4.86 -0.78
N VAL A 125 6.15 -4.04 0.09
CA VAL A 125 6.53 -4.39 1.46
C VAL A 125 5.73 -3.59 2.47
N TRP A 126 5.55 -4.11 3.68
CA TRP A 126 4.93 -3.36 4.77
C TRP A 126 5.99 -2.69 5.64
N THR A 127 5.78 -1.42 5.97
CA THR A 127 6.67 -0.67 6.87
C THR A 127 5.90 0.46 7.56
N TRP A 128 6.44 0.95 8.66
CA TRP A 128 5.98 2.19 9.26
C TRP A 128 6.20 3.36 8.31
N VAL A 129 5.12 4.09 7.98
CA VAL A 129 5.19 5.33 7.20
C VAL A 129 4.90 6.51 8.11
N PRO A 130 5.87 7.43 8.32
CA PRO A 130 5.65 8.62 9.14
C PRO A 130 4.63 9.56 8.49
N TYR A 131 3.85 10.25 9.32
CA TYR A 131 3.03 11.36 8.84
C TYR A 131 3.93 12.55 8.44
N GLU A 132 3.40 13.46 7.64
CA GLU A 132 4.15 14.59 7.06
C GLU A 132 4.58 15.63 8.10
N GLU A 133 3.90 15.65 9.25
CA GLU A 133 4.23 16.52 10.37
C GLU A 133 5.54 16.13 11.06
N HIS A 134 6.06 14.92 10.77
CA HIS A 134 7.30 14.39 11.35
C HIS A 134 7.34 14.42 12.90
N ASP A 135 6.18 14.27 13.54
CA ASP A 135 6.02 14.33 15.00
C ASP A 135 6.18 12.95 15.69
N GLY A 136 6.79 11.99 15.00
CA GLY A 136 6.95 10.60 15.45
C GLY A 136 5.71 9.73 15.28
N ARG A 137 4.56 10.30 14.91
CA ARG A 137 3.38 9.52 14.53
C ARG A 137 3.48 9.05 13.07
N GLY A 138 2.70 8.02 12.79
CA GLY A 138 2.68 7.35 11.52
C GLY A 138 1.73 6.18 11.57
N LYS A 139 1.82 5.33 10.56
CA LYS A 139 1.10 4.06 10.53
C LYS A 139 1.77 3.09 9.59
N ASP A 140 1.56 1.82 9.86
CA ASP A 140 2.01 0.75 8.99
C ASP A 140 1.24 0.79 7.66
N ARG A 141 1.97 0.72 6.56
CA ARG A 141 1.40 0.78 5.20
C ARG A 141 2.16 -0.12 4.24
N PRO A 142 1.48 -0.62 3.20
CA PRO A 142 2.16 -1.19 2.06
C PRO A 142 2.88 -0.09 1.26
N VAL A 143 4.10 -0.38 0.85
CA VAL A 143 5.02 0.50 0.11
C VAL A 143 5.54 -0.26 -1.10
N LEU A 144 5.35 0.28 -2.30
CA LEU A 144 5.97 -0.26 -3.52
C LEU A 144 7.43 0.19 -3.58
N ILE A 145 8.36 -0.75 -3.57
CA ILE A 145 9.78 -0.49 -3.76
C ILE A 145 10.07 -0.27 -5.25
N ILE A 146 10.73 0.84 -5.56
CA ILE A 146 10.97 1.30 -6.93
C ILE A 146 12.45 1.30 -7.33
N ALA A 147 13.37 1.42 -6.37
CA ALA A 147 14.80 1.52 -6.64
C ALA A 147 15.63 0.99 -5.47
N ARG A 148 16.83 0.48 -5.78
CA ARG A 148 17.85 0.20 -4.78
C ARG A 148 18.75 1.42 -4.58
N ILE A 149 19.09 1.74 -3.34
CA ILE A 149 20.03 2.82 -3.00
C ILE A 149 21.41 2.21 -2.68
N ASP A 150 21.46 1.23 -1.76
CA ASP A 150 22.69 0.53 -1.37
C ASP A 150 22.41 -0.95 -1.01
N ALA A 151 23.23 -1.57 -0.15
CA ALA A 151 23.03 -2.96 0.24
C ALA A 151 21.79 -3.14 1.14
N ASP A 152 21.52 -2.18 2.02
CA ASP A 152 20.57 -2.31 3.13
C ASP A 152 19.34 -1.42 2.97
N THR A 153 19.36 -0.48 2.00
CA THR A 153 18.30 0.50 1.80
C THR A 153 17.78 0.58 0.37
N THR A 154 16.48 0.87 0.29
CA THR A 154 15.71 1.00 -0.94
C THR A 154 14.88 2.28 -0.92
N ALA A 155 14.39 2.67 -2.10
CA ALA A 155 13.41 3.74 -2.25
C ALA A 155 12.05 3.14 -2.60
N GLY A 156 10.98 3.66 -1.99
CA GLY A 156 9.62 3.24 -2.29
C GLY A 156 8.56 4.31 -2.04
N CYS A 157 7.35 4.06 -2.52
CA CYS A 157 6.21 4.96 -2.35
C CYS A 157 5.05 4.23 -1.66
N TYR A 158 4.42 4.87 -0.70
CA TYR A 158 3.31 4.26 0.03
C TYR A 158 2.05 4.15 -0.84
N LEU A 159 1.20 3.19 -0.49
CA LEU A 159 -0.09 3.01 -1.13
C LEU A 159 -1.25 3.54 -0.26
N SER A 160 -2.34 3.88 -0.93
CA SER A 160 -3.61 4.31 -0.37
C SER A 160 -4.74 3.57 -1.07
N THR A 161 -5.79 3.19 -0.34
CA THR A 161 -7.04 2.70 -0.96
C THR A 161 -7.99 3.83 -1.35
N LYS A 162 -7.62 5.08 -1.04
CA LYS A 162 -8.31 6.28 -1.48
C LYS A 162 -7.65 6.83 -2.73
N ALA A 163 -8.43 7.05 -3.77
CA ALA A 163 -7.99 7.77 -4.94
C ALA A 163 -7.81 9.25 -4.59
N HIS A 164 -6.66 9.80 -4.97
CA HIS A 164 -6.35 11.22 -4.87
C HIS A 164 -5.87 11.73 -6.24
N ARG A 165 -5.98 13.03 -6.47
CA ARG A 165 -5.43 13.64 -7.69
C ARG A 165 -3.92 13.39 -7.74
N GLY A 166 -3.44 12.89 -8.87
CA GLY A 166 -2.01 12.60 -9.08
C GLY A 166 -1.59 11.19 -8.66
N PHE A 167 -2.39 10.48 -7.84
CA PHE A 167 -2.10 9.10 -7.49
C PHE A 167 -2.37 8.17 -8.69
N VAL A 168 -1.64 7.05 -8.74
CA VAL A 168 -1.74 6.08 -9.84
C VAL A 168 -2.26 4.75 -9.33
N SER A 169 -3.32 4.22 -9.95
CA SER A 169 -3.82 2.88 -9.61
C SER A 169 -2.76 1.81 -9.91
N ILE A 170 -2.56 0.93 -8.94
CA ILE A 170 -1.80 -0.31 -9.08
C ILE A 170 -2.70 -1.55 -9.00
N GLY A 171 -4.03 -1.35 -9.07
CA GLY A 171 -5.03 -2.39 -8.97
C GLY A 171 -5.15 -3.01 -7.57
N THR A 172 -5.60 -4.26 -7.54
CA THR A 172 -5.78 -5.06 -6.32
C THR A 172 -4.64 -6.07 -6.16
N GLY A 173 -4.46 -6.59 -4.94
CA GLY A 173 -3.51 -7.65 -4.67
C GLY A 173 -3.44 -8.03 -3.18
N PRO A 174 -2.62 -9.03 -2.83
CA PRO A 174 -2.59 -9.61 -1.48
C PRO A 174 -2.02 -8.67 -0.41
N TRP A 175 -1.43 -7.54 -0.80
CA TRP A 175 -1.03 -6.46 0.13
C TRP A 175 -2.23 -5.72 0.74
N ASP A 176 -3.45 -5.97 0.29
CA ASP A 176 -4.67 -5.53 0.97
C ASP A 176 -5.56 -6.75 1.18
N SER A 177 -5.75 -7.15 2.44
CA SER A 177 -6.56 -8.33 2.79
C SER A 177 -8.03 -8.19 2.39
N GLN A 178 -8.50 -6.96 2.18
CA GLN A 178 -9.84 -6.67 1.67
C GLN A 178 -9.91 -6.67 0.14
N GLY A 179 -8.78 -6.83 -0.55
CA GLY A 179 -8.70 -6.89 -2.01
C GLY A 179 -9.14 -5.60 -2.70
N ARG A 180 -9.03 -4.43 -2.04
CA ARG A 180 -9.47 -3.16 -2.62
C ARG A 180 -8.45 -2.65 -3.62
N GLU A 181 -8.93 -1.82 -4.54
CA GLU A 181 -8.05 -1.07 -5.42
C GLU A 181 -7.12 -0.18 -4.60
N SER A 182 -5.83 -0.22 -4.95
CA SER A 182 -4.78 0.55 -4.29
C SER A 182 -4.14 1.51 -5.27
N PHE A 183 -3.76 2.67 -4.75
CA PHE A 183 -3.18 3.77 -5.49
C PHE A 183 -1.84 4.15 -4.89
N LEU A 184 -0.82 4.27 -5.72
CA LEU A 184 0.51 4.76 -5.34
C LEU A 184 0.51 6.28 -5.23
N SER A 185 1.08 6.80 -4.15
CA SER A 185 1.37 8.23 -3.94
C SER A 185 2.75 8.57 -4.53
N PRO A 186 2.84 9.36 -5.62
CA PRO A 186 4.14 9.65 -6.26
C PRO A 186 4.91 10.81 -5.59
N GLU A 187 4.22 11.65 -4.83
CA GLU A 187 4.76 12.85 -4.16
C GLU A 187 5.83 12.50 -3.11
N ARG A 188 5.62 11.42 -2.34
CA ARG A 188 6.50 11.03 -1.24
C ARG A 188 7.25 9.76 -1.59
N VAL A 189 8.57 9.89 -1.67
CA VAL A 189 9.50 8.77 -1.85
C VAL A 189 10.22 8.53 -0.54
N LEU A 190 10.09 7.32 -0.02
CA LEU A 190 10.57 6.89 1.28
C LEU A 190 11.87 6.11 1.14
N LEU A 191 12.82 6.37 2.04
CA LEU A 191 13.93 5.46 2.33
C LEU A 191 13.38 4.32 3.19
N VAL A 192 13.51 3.08 2.72
CA VAL A 192 13.11 1.87 3.44
C VAL A 192 14.34 1.00 3.66
N SER A 193 14.66 0.72 4.93
CA SER A 193 15.71 -0.22 5.31
C SER A 193 15.18 -1.65 5.35
N HIS A 194 16.02 -2.64 5.04
CA HIS A 194 15.72 -4.06 5.29
C HIS A 194 15.27 -4.30 6.74
N ALA A 195 15.96 -3.71 7.73
CA ALA A 195 15.59 -3.86 9.14
C ALA A 195 14.32 -3.06 9.53
N GLY A 196 13.92 -2.11 8.68
CA GLY A 196 12.76 -1.25 8.89
C GLY A 196 11.46 -1.80 8.34
N MET A 197 11.51 -2.79 7.44
CA MET A 197 10.30 -3.41 6.91
C MET A 197 9.83 -4.57 7.77
N ARG A 198 8.52 -4.84 7.72
CA ARG A 198 7.93 -6.10 8.13
C ARG A 198 8.14 -7.11 7.02
N ARG A 199 8.37 -8.38 7.38
CA ARG A 199 8.61 -9.50 6.44
C ARG A 199 7.31 -9.97 5.76
N GLU A 200 6.70 -9.07 5.02
CA GLU A 200 5.49 -9.28 4.22
C GLU A 200 5.72 -8.59 2.87
N GLY A 201 6.19 -9.34 1.88
CA GLY A 201 6.49 -8.87 0.53
C GLY A 201 5.56 -9.52 -0.50
N THR A 202 5.16 -8.77 -1.53
CA THR A 202 4.47 -9.31 -2.70
C THR A 202 5.00 -8.66 -3.97
N VAL A 203 5.23 -9.45 -5.02
CA VAL A 203 5.64 -8.93 -6.32
C VAL A 203 4.46 -8.28 -7.05
N LEU A 204 4.61 -7.00 -7.42
CA LEU A 204 3.70 -6.31 -8.34
C LEU A 204 4.06 -6.68 -9.78
N SER A 205 3.08 -6.89 -10.65
CA SER A 205 3.38 -7.18 -12.06
C SER A 205 4.09 -6.01 -12.74
N ARG A 206 5.06 -6.33 -13.62
CA ARG A 206 5.83 -5.34 -14.39
C ARG A 206 4.97 -4.32 -15.14
N GLU A 207 3.83 -4.76 -15.66
CA GLU A 207 2.87 -3.91 -16.39
C GLU A 207 2.24 -2.82 -15.50
N ARG A 208 2.07 -3.09 -14.20
CA ARG A 208 1.57 -2.12 -13.22
C ARG A 208 2.69 -1.30 -12.59
N PHE A 209 3.87 -1.89 -12.47
CA PHE A 209 5.06 -1.22 -11.97
C PHE A 209 5.51 -0.05 -12.86
N ALA A 210 5.60 -0.28 -14.18
CA ALA A 210 6.09 0.72 -15.12
C ALA A 210 5.34 2.07 -15.08
N PRO A 211 3.98 2.11 -15.16
CA PRO A 211 3.25 3.37 -15.07
C PRO A 211 3.36 4.04 -13.69
N ALA A 212 3.48 3.25 -12.61
CA ALA A 212 3.68 3.78 -11.27
C ALA A 212 5.03 4.52 -11.15
N VAL A 213 6.13 3.91 -11.59
CA VAL A 213 7.45 4.55 -11.60
C VAL A 213 7.47 5.77 -12.52
N ALA A 214 6.85 5.70 -13.70
CA ALA A 214 6.77 6.84 -14.60
C ALA A 214 6.06 8.05 -13.97
N ALA A 215 5.08 7.81 -13.08
CA ALA A 215 4.44 8.88 -12.33
C ALA A 215 5.34 9.49 -11.27
N VAL A 216 6.11 8.68 -10.53
CA VAL A 216 7.12 9.18 -9.58
C VAL A 216 8.17 10.03 -10.31
N LEU A 217 8.72 9.55 -11.43
CA LEU A 217 9.74 10.29 -12.19
C LEU A 217 9.20 11.64 -12.69
N ARG A 218 7.96 11.67 -13.17
CA ARG A 218 7.30 12.91 -13.62
C ARG A 218 7.07 13.89 -12.47
N GLU A 219 6.60 13.40 -11.31
CA GLU A 219 6.35 14.22 -10.13
C GLU A 219 7.63 14.94 -9.66
N HIS A 220 8.77 14.24 -9.72
CA HIS A 220 10.05 14.77 -9.27
C HIS A 220 10.89 15.45 -10.37
N GLY A 221 10.34 15.58 -11.58
CA GLY A 221 11.03 16.21 -12.72
C GLY A 221 12.28 15.45 -13.18
N ILE A 222 12.32 14.14 -12.95
CA ILE A 222 13.45 13.29 -13.33
C ILE A 222 13.21 12.79 -14.75
N SER A 223 14.12 13.16 -15.64
CA SER A 223 14.17 12.61 -16.99
C SER A 223 14.95 11.28 -16.95
N ALA A 224 14.41 10.24 -17.58
CA ALA A 224 15.04 8.92 -17.68
C ALA A 224 16.16 8.85 -18.73
#